data_AF-A0A3G9IX75-F1
#
_entry.id   AF-A0A3G9IX75-F1
#
_cell.length_a   1.000
_cell.length_b   1.000
_cell.length_c   1.000
_cell.angle_alpha   90.00
_cell.angle_beta   90.00
_cell.angle_gamma   90.00
#
_symmetry.space_group_name_H-M   'P 1'
#
loop_
_entity.id
_entity.type
_entity.pdbx_description
1 polymer ?
#
loop_
_entity_poly.entity_id
_entity_poly.type
_entity_poly.pdbx_seq_one_letter_code
_entity_poly.pdbx_strand_id
1 'polypeptide(L)'
;MQTFLRVLAVAIATVLFSAVALPFPALGASTSPSPTPSTTATAPAKPNPAATSKNLTFGIGPAVQVPSDHLVDGRPYISAESKPGGVVRDAVALFNLARTPITVQVYPADAAQNGSSTFQLSLINQKVTQAGSWFTLNGQRRLTVTIPASHAAPNDRNIPGRVLIPFEARIPLDATPGDHAAAIVAELDAKARNGDGANVTLQQRLGVSVYFHLASQVGTLRSALRVSNLRAHWDEPGGPLGTSRYTVTFTVRNVGDVRLNVSTLIGTTRWFLPAIHSYPEVISNLFPGGSATVTKTVTGVFGLGPWHVTATAFGSPADPTQAVTTTPAAASLTFWPWPWVLIAIIVGTILALYLLWRGYRRWRRLRAEKQARLEAEKAELAKAQAKIAQQAAELAKREARKTRAPGWRTKPNDAGESQAVSPTDVEPPVGRGARKVARGGLFGRARKAPGRHATPEGLEPMGGTE
;
A
#
# COMPACT_ATOMS: atom_id res chain seq x y z
N MET A 1 3.51 33.34 33.09
CA MET A 1 3.43 31.90 32.73
C MET A 1 2.14 31.58 31.97
N GLN A 2 0.95 31.95 32.48
CA GLN A 2 -0.34 31.72 31.79
C GLN A 2 -0.42 32.27 30.36
N THR A 3 0.18 33.43 30.05
CA THR A 3 0.27 33.95 28.68
C THR A 3 1.08 33.07 27.74
N PHE A 4 2.09 32.35 28.24
CA PHE A 4 2.84 31.37 27.46
C PHE A 4 2.03 30.09 27.21
N LEU A 5 1.25 29.61 28.19
CA LEU A 5 0.33 28.49 27.97
C LEU A 5 -0.76 28.84 26.96
N ARG A 6 -1.29 30.07 26.97
CA ARG A 6 -2.30 30.50 25.97
C ARG A 6 -1.71 30.58 24.56
N VAL A 7 -0.49 31.08 24.38
CA VAL A 7 0.18 31.08 23.06
C VAL A 7 0.54 29.66 22.61
N LEU A 8 0.95 28.77 23.52
CA LEU A 8 1.22 27.37 23.21
C LEU A 8 -0.06 26.60 22.81
N ALA A 9 -1.17 26.84 23.51
CA ALA A 9 -2.47 26.26 23.18
C ALA A 9 -3.00 26.76 21.82
N VAL A 10 -2.85 28.05 21.52
CA VAL A 10 -3.21 28.61 20.21
C VAL A 10 -2.30 28.09 19.09
N ALA A 11 -1.00 27.91 19.34
CA ALA A 11 -0.08 27.32 18.35
C ALA A 11 -0.36 25.83 18.06
N ILE A 12 -0.72 25.05 19.09
CA ILE A 12 -1.14 23.65 18.90
C ILE A 12 -2.48 23.59 18.16
N ALA A 13 -3.42 24.50 18.46
CA ALA A 13 -4.70 24.60 17.77
C ALA A 13 -4.55 25.05 16.29
N THR A 14 -3.65 25.99 15.96
CA THR A 14 -3.47 26.42 14.56
C THR A 14 -2.72 25.40 13.71
N VAL A 15 -1.80 24.60 14.25
CA VAL A 15 -1.21 23.46 13.52
C VAL A 15 -2.26 22.37 13.22
N LEU A 16 -3.33 22.27 14.01
CA LEU A 16 -4.47 21.39 13.76
C LEU A 16 -5.61 22.01 12.93
N PHE A 17 -5.60 23.33 12.67
CA PHE A 17 -6.67 24.02 11.93
C PHE A 17 -6.21 24.75 10.66
N SER A 18 -4.91 24.79 10.35
CA SER A 18 -4.35 25.39 9.13
C SER A 18 -3.87 24.35 8.10
N ALA A 19 -4.59 23.22 7.99
CA ALA A 19 -4.46 22.25 6.90
C ALA A 19 -5.70 22.23 5.96
N VAL A 20 -6.52 23.28 6.01
CA VAL A 20 -7.64 23.51 5.07
C VAL A 20 -7.42 24.84 4.37
N ALA A 21 -7.62 24.84 3.05
CA ALA A 21 -7.48 25.94 2.10
C ALA A 21 -6.05 26.46 1.79
N LEU A 22 -5.48 25.92 0.70
CA LEU A 22 -4.76 26.74 -0.28
C LEU A 22 -5.59 26.83 -1.56
N PRO A 23 -5.62 27.98 -2.26
CA PRO A 23 -6.49 28.19 -3.41
C PRO A 23 -5.90 27.63 -4.71
N PHE A 24 -6.78 27.10 -5.56
CA PHE A 24 -6.46 26.77 -6.96
C PHE A 24 -6.19 28.05 -7.79
N PRO A 25 -5.21 28.05 -8.71
CA PRO A 25 -5.14 29.06 -9.76
C PRO A 25 -6.23 28.80 -10.80
N ALA A 26 -7.26 29.65 -10.85
CA ALA A 26 -8.26 29.62 -11.90
C ALA A 26 -7.76 30.34 -13.16
N LEU A 27 -7.63 29.62 -14.27
CA LEU A 27 -7.29 30.20 -15.58
C LEU A 27 -8.13 29.56 -16.70
N GLY A 28 -8.90 30.40 -17.38
CA GLY A 28 -9.27 30.24 -18.79
C GLY A 28 -10.23 29.09 -19.16
N ALA A 29 -11.54 29.33 -19.06
CA ALA A 29 -12.51 28.52 -19.80
C ALA A 29 -12.42 28.83 -21.30
N SER A 30 -11.94 27.87 -22.10
CA SER A 30 -12.15 27.83 -23.55
C SER A 30 -13.37 26.96 -23.85
N THR A 31 -14.42 27.55 -24.41
CA THR A 31 -15.68 26.88 -24.73
C THR A 31 -15.65 26.12 -26.06
N SER A 32 -16.51 25.09 -26.14
CA SER A 32 -16.98 24.35 -27.33
C SER A 32 -16.29 23.00 -27.62
N PRO A 33 -17.04 22.01 -28.15
CA PRO A 33 -18.45 21.69 -27.92
C PRO A 33 -18.59 20.31 -27.24
N SER A 34 -19.78 19.94 -26.76
CA SER A 34 -20.05 18.58 -26.29
C SER A 34 -20.09 17.59 -27.47
N PRO A 35 -19.28 16.52 -27.48
CA PRO A 35 -19.68 15.26 -28.07
C PRO A 35 -20.49 14.44 -27.06
N THR A 36 -21.54 13.79 -27.56
CA THR A 36 -22.32 12.73 -26.92
C THR A 36 -21.42 11.69 -26.24
N PRO A 37 -21.81 11.10 -25.10
CA PRO A 37 -20.99 10.09 -24.43
C PRO A 37 -20.90 8.81 -25.26
N SER A 38 -19.79 8.62 -25.96
CA SER A 38 -19.36 7.31 -26.45
C SER A 38 -18.92 6.46 -25.26
N THR A 39 -19.88 5.74 -24.68
CA THR A 39 -19.64 4.67 -23.71
C THR A 39 -18.82 3.55 -24.35
N THR A 40 -17.50 3.69 -24.39
CA THR A 40 -16.61 2.54 -24.40
C THR A 40 -16.34 2.19 -22.94
N ALA A 41 -17.28 1.43 -22.35
CA ALA A 41 -16.95 0.68 -21.16
C ALA A 41 -15.71 -0.16 -21.47
N THR A 42 -14.67 -0.05 -20.64
CA THR A 42 -13.60 -1.05 -20.64
C THR A 42 -14.20 -2.34 -20.10
N ALA A 43 -14.85 -3.07 -21.01
CA ALA A 43 -15.25 -4.46 -20.82
C ALA A 43 -14.03 -5.25 -20.31
N PRO A 44 -14.23 -6.35 -19.55
CA PRO A 44 -13.14 -7.22 -19.15
C PRO A 44 -12.26 -7.51 -20.37
N ALA A 45 -10.96 -7.27 -20.24
CA ALA A 45 -10.02 -7.34 -21.36
C ALA A 45 -10.20 -8.68 -22.08
N LYS A 46 -10.79 -8.61 -23.28
CA LYS A 46 -11.01 -9.79 -24.13
C LYS A 46 -9.65 -10.46 -24.27
N PRO A 47 -9.50 -11.77 -23.94
CA PRO A 47 -8.20 -12.41 -23.91
C PRO A 47 -7.54 -12.21 -25.26
N ASN A 48 -6.40 -11.50 -25.27
CA ASN A 48 -5.68 -11.17 -26.49
C ASN A 48 -5.22 -12.48 -27.15
N PRO A 49 -5.74 -12.87 -28.32
CA PRO A 49 -5.36 -14.13 -28.96
C PRO A 49 -3.93 -14.09 -29.54
N ALA A 50 -3.27 -12.92 -29.53
CA ALA A 50 -1.98 -12.69 -30.15
C ALA A 50 -0.77 -12.84 -29.21
N ALA A 51 -0.94 -13.46 -28.04
CA ALA A 51 0.10 -14.33 -27.51
C ALA A 51 -0.25 -15.75 -27.95
N THR A 52 0.20 -16.14 -29.15
CA THR A 52 -0.02 -17.49 -29.69
C THR A 52 0.77 -18.50 -28.87
N SER A 53 0.22 -18.88 -27.72
CA SER A 53 0.55 -20.15 -27.09
C SER A 53 0.39 -21.21 -28.17
N LYS A 54 1.48 -21.92 -28.48
CA LYS A 54 1.45 -23.04 -29.42
C LYS A 54 0.45 -24.04 -28.83
N ASN A 55 -0.77 -24.05 -29.38
CA ASN A 55 -1.94 -24.60 -28.71
C ASN A 55 -1.65 -25.99 -28.15
N LEU A 56 -2.04 -26.24 -26.91
CA LEU A 56 -1.88 -27.55 -26.30
C LEU A 56 -2.74 -28.55 -27.09
N THR A 57 -2.10 -29.38 -27.91
CA THR A 57 -2.81 -30.28 -28.83
C THR A 57 -3.16 -31.64 -28.23
N PHE A 58 -2.90 -31.89 -26.95
CA PHE A 58 -3.14 -33.18 -26.33
C PHE A 58 -3.71 -33.05 -24.92
N GLY A 59 -4.25 -34.15 -24.41
CA GLY A 59 -4.81 -34.22 -23.07
C GLY A 59 -4.81 -35.63 -22.49
N ILE A 60 -5.11 -35.68 -21.20
CA ILE A 60 -5.25 -36.89 -20.40
C ILE A 60 -6.46 -36.74 -19.47
N GLY A 61 -7.22 -37.81 -19.26
CA GLY A 61 -8.31 -37.83 -18.27
C GLY A 61 -8.73 -39.26 -17.90
N PRO A 62 -9.51 -39.45 -16.82
CA PRO A 62 -10.03 -40.76 -16.43
C PRO A 62 -10.93 -41.36 -17.51
N ALA A 63 -10.92 -42.68 -17.68
CA ALA A 63 -11.54 -43.32 -18.85
C ALA A 63 -12.00 -44.77 -18.65
N VAL A 64 -12.75 -45.06 -17.58
CA VAL A 64 -13.31 -46.41 -17.35
C VAL A 64 -14.64 -46.61 -18.06
N GLN A 65 -15.61 -45.72 -17.81
CA GLN A 65 -16.95 -45.77 -18.42
C GLN A 65 -17.15 -44.54 -19.30
N VAL A 66 -16.48 -44.52 -20.45
CA VAL A 66 -16.50 -43.37 -21.37
C VAL A 66 -17.71 -43.45 -22.31
N PRO A 67 -18.61 -42.45 -22.32
CA PRO A 67 -19.65 -42.32 -23.34
C PRO A 67 -19.09 -42.33 -24.76
N SER A 68 -19.85 -42.83 -25.73
CA SER A 68 -19.38 -43.01 -27.12
C SER A 68 -19.03 -41.71 -27.85
N ASP A 69 -19.57 -40.58 -27.40
CA ASP A 69 -19.33 -39.22 -27.87
C ASP A 69 -18.25 -38.47 -27.08
N HIS A 70 -17.70 -39.08 -26.02
CA HIS A 70 -16.71 -38.48 -25.14
C HIS A 70 -15.30 -39.09 -25.32
N LEU A 71 -14.26 -38.31 -24.96
CA LEU A 71 -12.86 -38.78 -24.94
C LEU A 71 -12.46 -39.45 -23.62
N VAL A 72 -13.16 -39.06 -22.54
CA VAL A 72 -12.88 -39.36 -21.12
C VAL A 72 -14.22 -39.56 -20.40
N ASP A 73 -14.25 -40.22 -19.25
CA ASP A 73 -15.50 -40.52 -18.53
C ASP A 73 -16.11 -39.33 -17.78
N GLY A 74 -15.46 -38.16 -17.85
CA GLY A 74 -15.94 -36.90 -17.29
C GLY A 74 -15.57 -36.66 -15.83
N ARG A 75 -14.97 -37.63 -15.14
CA ARG A 75 -14.46 -37.41 -13.78
C ARG A 75 -13.31 -36.38 -13.80
N PRO A 76 -13.30 -35.36 -12.92
CA PRO A 76 -12.24 -34.35 -12.87
C PRO A 76 -10.93 -34.88 -12.25
N TYR A 77 -11.01 -35.97 -11.50
CA TYR A 77 -9.90 -36.67 -10.86
C TYR A 77 -10.35 -38.12 -10.58
N ILE A 78 -9.40 -38.97 -10.21
CA ILE A 78 -9.71 -40.33 -9.74
C ILE A 78 -9.70 -40.33 -8.21
N SER A 79 -10.73 -40.90 -7.60
CA SER A 79 -10.82 -41.09 -6.15
C SER A 79 -11.10 -42.56 -5.85
N ALA A 80 -10.35 -43.15 -4.93
CA ALA A 80 -10.50 -44.55 -4.56
C ALA A 80 -10.42 -44.74 -3.04
N GLU A 81 -11.45 -45.35 -2.46
CA GLU A 81 -11.41 -45.85 -1.09
C GLU A 81 -10.76 -47.23 -1.05
N SER A 82 -9.92 -47.47 -0.04
CA SER A 82 -9.27 -48.77 0.15
C SER A 82 -8.80 -48.99 1.57
N LYS A 83 -8.12 -50.10 1.80
CA LYS A 83 -7.38 -50.42 3.02
C LYS A 83 -5.89 -50.58 2.68
N PRO A 84 -4.97 -50.42 3.64
CA PRO A 84 -3.58 -50.86 3.45
C PRO A 84 -3.51 -52.31 2.94
N GLY A 85 -2.64 -52.59 1.98
CA GLY A 85 -2.59 -53.86 1.24
C GLY A 85 -3.59 -54.00 0.08
N GLY A 86 -4.49 -53.03 -0.13
CA GLY A 86 -5.50 -53.05 -1.18
C GLY A 86 -4.96 -52.88 -2.61
N VAL A 87 -5.77 -53.23 -3.60
CA VAL A 87 -5.48 -53.04 -5.03
C VAL A 87 -6.60 -52.23 -5.67
N VAL A 88 -6.24 -51.13 -6.32
CA VAL A 88 -7.15 -50.25 -7.06
C VAL A 88 -6.85 -50.38 -8.55
N ARG A 89 -7.90 -50.50 -9.38
CA ARG A 89 -7.80 -50.57 -10.84
C ARG A 89 -8.72 -49.54 -11.47
N ASP A 90 -8.19 -48.78 -12.41
CA ASP A 90 -8.89 -47.72 -13.14
C ASP A 90 -8.14 -47.52 -14.49
N ALA A 91 -8.52 -46.56 -15.31
CA ALA A 91 -7.87 -46.29 -16.58
C ALA A 91 -7.84 -44.79 -16.90
N VAL A 92 -6.82 -44.36 -17.65
CA VAL A 92 -6.75 -43.02 -18.23
C VAL A 92 -6.74 -43.10 -19.75
N ALA A 93 -7.45 -42.18 -20.41
CA ALA A 93 -7.35 -41.98 -21.84
C ALA A 93 -6.39 -40.81 -22.12
N LEU A 94 -5.47 -41.05 -23.04
CA LEU A 94 -4.73 -40.01 -23.73
C LEU A 94 -5.45 -39.66 -25.03
N PHE A 95 -5.50 -38.38 -25.36
CA PHE A 95 -6.09 -37.91 -26.62
C PHE A 95 -5.26 -36.82 -27.29
N ASN A 96 -5.32 -36.79 -28.62
CA ASN A 96 -4.55 -35.90 -29.48
C ASN A 96 -5.47 -35.21 -30.50
N LEU A 97 -5.49 -33.88 -30.43
CA LEU A 97 -6.22 -32.96 -31.30
C LEU A 97 -5.39 -32.54 -32.54
N ALA A 98 -4.09 -32.87 -32.59
CA ALA A 98 -3.23 -32.56 -33.73
C ALA A 98 -3.46 -33.53 -34.90
N ARG A 99 -3.32 -33.01 -36.12
CA ARG A 99 -3.34 -33.80 -37.37
C ARG A 99 -2.07 -34.63 -37.61
N THR A 100 -1.17 -34.69 -36.64
CA THR A 100 0.06 -35.51 -36.64
C THR A 100 0.08 -36.40 -35.39
N PRO A 101 0.55 -37.65 -35.47
CA PRO A 101 0.78 -38.47 -34.29
C PRO A 101 1.76 -37.78 -33.34
N ILE A 102 1.61 -38.02 -32.04
CA ILE A 102 2.51 -37.51 -31.00
C ILE A 102 2.96 -38.67 -30.11
N THR A 103 4.19 -38.61 -29.63
CA THR A 103 4.74 -39.60 -28.68
C THR A 103 4.90 -38.94 -27.33
N VAL A 104 4.29 -39.51 -26.29
CA VAL A 104 4.34 -38.99 -24.92
C VAL A 104 4.95 -40.03 -23.98
N GLN A 105 5.62 -39.57 -22.94
CA GLN A 105 6.06 -40.39 -21.82
C GLN A 105 5.01 -40.33 -20.71
N VAL A 106 4.51 -41.49 -20.29
CA VAL A 106 3.46 -41.63 -19.28
C VAL A 106 4.04 -42.27 -18.03
N TYR A 107 3.86 -41.64 -16.88
CA TYR A 107 4.42 -42.10 -15.62
C TYR A 107 3.59 -41.64 -14.41
N PRO A 108 3.56 -42.40 -13.30
CA PRO A 108 2.98 -41.95 -12.05
C PRO A 108 3.96 -41.03 -11.32
N ALA A 109 3.42 -40.02 -10.64
CA ALA A 109 4.16 -39.03 -9.87
C ALA A 109 3.57 -38.90 -8.46
N ASP A 110 4.42 -38.65 -7.47
CA ASP A 110 3.94 -38.22 -6.15
C ASP A 110 3.39 -36.80 -6.24
N ALA A 111 2.29 -36.53 -5.53
CA ALA A 111 1.74 -35.20 -5.37
C ALA A 111 2.09 -34.65 -3.98
N ALA A 112 2.77 -33.52 -3.95
CA ALA A 112 3.11 -32.79 -2.73
C ALA A 112 2.57 -31.37 -2.80
N GLN A 113 2.44 -30.72 -1.64
CA GLN A 113 2.09 -29.30 -1.56
C GLN A 113 3.08 -28.58 -0.65
N ASN A 114 3.79 -27.61 -1.21
CA ASN A 114 4.80 -26.84 -0.49
C ASN A 114 4.88 -25.39 -1.02
N GLY A 115 5.04 -24.43 -0.12
CA GLY A 115 5.10 -23.00 -0.46
C GLY A 115 3.79 -22.49 -1.08
N SER A 116 3.89 -21.73 -2.16
CA SER A 116 2.73 -21.10 -2.83
C SER A 116 2.03 -21.99 -3.86
N SER A 117 2.62 -23.12 -4.26
CA SER A 117 1.94 -24.03 -5.21
C SER A 117 0.91 -24.88 -4.48
N THR A 118 -0.28 -24.98 -5.07
CA THR A 118 -1.36 -25.87 -4.61
C THR A 118 -1.13 -27.34 -4.96
N PHE A 119 -0.29 -27.64 -5.95
CA PHE A 119 0.00 -29.01 -6.40
C PHE A 119 1.40 -29.05 -7.05
N GLN A 120 2.30 -29.84 -6.49
CA GLN A 120 3.64 -30.10 -7.04
C GLN A 120 3.76 -31.58 -7.36
N LEU A 121 4.20 -31.90 -8.57
CA LEU A 121 4.36 -33.28 -9.04
C LEU A 121 5.82 -33.64 -9.20
N SER A 122 6.18 -34.86 -8.79
CA SER A 122 7.50 -35.43 -9.09
C SER A 122 7.74 -35.53 -10.60
N LEU A 123 8.94 -35.15 -11.02
CA LEU A 123 9.39 -35.25 -12.42
C LEU A 123 9.77 -36.69 -12.78
N ILE A 124 9.78 -37.00 -14.08
CA ILE A 124 10.15 -38.33 -14.59
C ILE A 124 11.56 -38.80 -14.14
N ASN A 125 12.49 -37.90 -13.83
CA ASN A 125 13.82 -38.23 -13.34
C ASN A 125 13.95 -38.23 -11.80
N GLN A 126 12.88 -37.93 -11.06
CA GLN A 126 12.88 -37.93 -9.60
C GLN A 126 12.47 -39.30 -9.02
N LYS A 127 12.91 -39.57 -7.79
CA LYS A 127 12.55 -40.79 -7.06
C LYS A 127 11.13 -40.65 -6.51
N VAL A 128 10.24 -41.52 -6.97
CA VAL A 128 8.85 -41.63 -6.49
C VAL A 128 8.82 -42.54 -5.26
N THR A 129 8.23 -42.07 -4.16
CA THR A 129 8.29 -42.67 -2.82
C THR A 129 6.98 -42.62 -2.02
N GLN A 130 6.01 -41.80 -2.41
CA GLN A 130 4.67 -41.74 -1.80
C GLN A 130 3.69 -42.54 -2.67
N ALA A 131 2.42 -42.12 -2.76
CA ALA A 131 1.39 -42.86 -3.47
C ALA A 131 1.67 -43.06 -4.96
N GLY A 132 2.49 -42.22 -5.61
CA GLY A 132 2.91 -42.44 -7.00
C GLY A 132 3.71 -43.75 -7.17
N SER A 133 4.37 -44.23 -6.11
CA SER A 133 5.15 -45.47 -6.15
C SER A 133 4.30 -46.73 -6.24
N TRP A 134 3.01 -46.65 -5.89
CA TRP A 134 2.06 -47.76 -5.85
C TRP A 134 1.58 -48.17 -7.25
N PHE A 135 1.71 -47.29 -8.24
CA PHE A 135 1.13 -47.47 -9.57
C PHE A 135 2.00 -48.31 -10.51
N THR A 136 1.30 -49.04 -11.38
CA THR A 136 1.80 -49.60 -12.63
C THR A 136 0.81 -49.28 -13.75
N LEU A 137 1.33 -48.85 -14.90
CA LEU A 137 0.60 -48.53 -16.12
C LEU A 137 0.86 -49.69 -17.11
N ASN A 138 -0.16 -50.44 -17.51
CA ASN A 138 0.02 -51.70 -18.28
C ASN A 138 1.10 -52.65 -17.69
N GLY A 139 1.22 -52.72 -16.36
CA GLY A 139 2.25 -53.52 -15.67
C GLY A 139 3.66 -52.93 -15.64
N GLN A 140 3.89 -51.76 -16.24
CA GLN A 140 5.18 -51.06 -16.24
C GLN A 140 5.11 -49.78 -15.38
N ARG A 141 6.23 -49.29 -14.84
CA ARG A 141 6.23 -47.99 -14.12
C ARG A 141 6.28 -46.77 -15.03
N ARG A 142 6.63 -46.94 -16.31
CA ARG A 142 6.69 -45.87 -17.32
C ARG A 142 6.34 -46.48 -18.67
N LEU A 143 5.63 -45.72 -19.50
CA LEU A 143 5.27 -46.09 -20.86
C LEU A 143 5.66 -44.98 -21.82
N THR A 144 6.18 -45.33 -22.99
CA THR A 144 6.26 -44.42 -24.14
C THR A 144 5.11 -44.76 -25.07
N VAL A 145 4.19 -43.82 -25.28
CA VAL A 145 2.93 -44.07 -25.98
C VAL A 145 2.79 -43.12 -27.16
N THR A 146 2.63 -43.67 -28.37
CA THR A 146 2.30 -42.91 -29.56
C THR A 146 0.78 -42.80 -29.67
N ILE A 147 0.25 -41.58 -29.52
CA ILE A 147 -1.16 -41.27 -29.71
C ILE A 147 -1.39 -40.96 -31.19
N PRO A 148 -2.36 -41.60 -31.88
CA PRO A 148 -2.67 -41.32 -33.28
C PRO A 148 -2.99 -39.84 -33.56
N ALA A 149 -2.91 -39.45 -34.82
CA ALA A 149 -3.42 -38.16 -35.28
C ALA A 149 -4.95 -38.08 -35.14
N SER A 150 -5.47 -36.87 -35.03
CA SER A 150 -6.87 -36.58 -35.30
C SER A 150 -7.22 -36.85 -36.77
N HIS A 151 -8.39 -37.41 -37.06
CA HIS A 151 -8.85 -37.74 -38.41
C HIS A 151 -10.26 -37.18 -38.67
N ALA A 152 -10.63 -37.00 -39.94
CA ALA A 152 -11.93 -36.43 -40.29
C ALA A 152 -13.10 -37.40 -40.03
N ALA A 153 -14.17 -36.90 -39.43
CA ALA A 153 -15.49 -37.55 -39.40
C ALA A 153 -16.29 -37.21 -40.66
N PRO A 154 -17.33 -38.02 -41.00
CA PRO A 154 -18.27 -37.71 -42.09
C PRO A 154 -19.07 -36.40 -41.95
N ASN A 155 -19.03 -35.73 -40.80
CA ASN A 155 -19.81 -34.52 -40.47
C ASN A 155 -18.93 -33.27 -40.23
N ASP A 156 -17.76 -33.21 -40.89
CA ASP A 156 -16.77 -32.12 -40.79
C ASP A 156 -16.22 -31.85 -39.37
N ARG A 157 -16.43 -32.79 -38.44
CA ARG A 157 -15.79 -32.78 -37.13
C ARG A 157 -14.48 -33.56 -37.20
N ASN A 158 -13.44 -33.03 -36.57
CA ASN A 158 -12.15 -33.71 -36.47
C ASN A 158 -12.18 -34.64 -35.24
N ILE A 159 -12.18 -35.95 -35.43
CA ILE A 159 -12.15 -36.96 -34.35
C ILE A 159 -10.74 -37.00 -33.78
N PRO A 160 -10.53 -36.73 -32.47
CA PRO A 160 -9.22 -36.86 -31.85
C PRO A 160 -8.68 -38.28 -31.89
N GLY A 161 -7.36 -38.43 -32.10
CA GLY A 161 -6.71 -39.71 -31.85
C GLY A 161 -6.74 -40.03 -30.36
N ARG A 162 -6.98 -41.29 -29.97
CA ARG A 162 -7.15 -41.69 -28.57
C ARG A 162 -6.47 -43.02 -28.27
N VAL A 163 -5.87 -43.14 -27.09
CA VAL A 163 -5.28 -44.39 -26.55
C VAL A 163 -5.73 -44.55 -25.11
N LEU A 164 -6.16 -45.76 -24.74
CA LEU A 164 -6.52 -46.10 -23.36
C LEU A 164 -5.33 -46.78 -22.65
N ILE A 165 -5.06 -46.36 -21.41
CA ILE A 165 -4.03 -46.93 -20.54
C ILE A 165 -4.70 -47.36 -19.23
N PRO A 166 -5.03 -48.65 -19.04
CA PRO A 166 -5.38 -49.16 -17.72
C PRO A 166 -4.18 -49.11 -16.78
N PHE A 167 -4.46 -48.87 -15.51
CA PHE A 167 -3.47 -48.89 -14.45
C PHE A 167 -3.95 -49.68 -13.24
N GLU A 168 -2.97 -50.15 -12.47
CA GLU A 168 -3.19 -50.82 -11.19
C GLU A 168 -2.31 -50.15 -10.13
N ALA A 169 -2.93 -49.71 -9.05
CA ALA A 169 -2.24 -49.18 -7.87
C ALA A 169 -2.31 -50.23 -6.74
N ARG A 170 -1.15 -50.72 -6.31
CA ARG A 170 -1.00 -51.67 -5.20
C ARG A 170 -0.56 -50.91 -3.95
N ILE A 171 -1.47 -50.76 -3.00
CA ILE A 171 -1.24 -50.03 -1.76
C ILE A 171 -0.43 -50.93 -0.82
N PRO A 172 0.71 -50.46 -0.28
CA PRO A 172 1.49 -51.23 0.70
C PRO A 172 0.70 -51.58 1.97
N LEU A 173 1.09 -52.66 2.65
CA LEU A 173 0.49 -53.07 3.92
C LEU A 173 0.83 -52.11 5.08
N ASP A 174 1.98 -51.45 4.98
CA ASP A 174 2.51 -50.43 5.90
C ASP A 174 2.10 -49.00 5.52
N ALA A 175 1.25 -48.82 4.50
CA ALA A 175 0.73 -47.52 4.13
C ALA A 175 -0.07 -46.89 5.29
N THR A 176 0.28 -45.66 5.68
CA THR A 176 -0.40 -44.97 6.79
C THR A 176 -1.88 -44.75 6.45
N PRO A 177 -2.83 -44.97 7.38
CA PRO A 177 -4.22 -44.59 7.18
C PRO A 177 -4.39 -43.10 6.85
N GLY A 178 -5.50 -42.75 6.19
CA GLY A 178 -5.81 -41.39 5.78
C GLY A 178 -5.72 -41.15 4.27
N ASP A 179 -5.64 -39.88 3.88
CA ASP A 179 -5.67 -39.44 2.49
C ASP A 179 -4.28 -39.34 1.86
N HIS A 180 -4.10 -39.94 0.69
CA HIS A 180 -2.87 -39.86 -0.09
C HIS A 180 -3.14 -39.30 -1.48
N ALA A 181 -2.20 -38.52 -2.00
CA ALA A 181 -2.30 -37.88 -3.31
C ALA A 181 -1.16 -38.33 -4.25
N ALA A 182 -1.53 -38.59 -5.50
CA ALA A 182 -0.62 -38.87 -6.60
C ALA A 182 -1.17 -38.23 -7.89
N ALA A 183 -0.45 -38.39 -8.99
CA ALA A 183 -0.99 -38.17 -10.32
C ALA A 183 -0.43 -39.17 -11.33
N ILE A 184 -1.15 -39.37 -12.43
CA ILE A 184 -0.62 -39.98 -13.65
C ILE A 184 -0.34 -38.85 -14.63
N VAL A 185 0.92 -38.70 -15.04
CA VAL A 185 1.43 -37.60 -15.87
C VAL A 185 1.71 -38.11 -17.28
N ALA A 186 1.31 -37.32 -18.28
CA ALA A 186 1.75 -37.42 -19.67
C ALA A 186 2.65 -36.23 -20.01
N GLU A 187 3.87 -36.53 -20.46
CA GLU A 187 4.92 -35.57 -20.80
C GLU A 187 5.24 -35.63 -22.30
N LEU A 188 5.25 -34.47 -22.95
CA LEU A 188 5.59 -34.28 -24.37
C LEU A 188 6.77 -33.32 -24.49
N ASP A 189 7.87 -33.80 -25.08
CA ASP A 189 9.02 -32.97 -25.44
C ASP A 189 8.78 -32.29 -26.80
N ALA A 190 8.28 -31.05 -26.77
CA ALA A 190 7.99 -30.27 -27.95
C ALA A 190 9.18 -29.39 -28.36
N LYS A 191 9.69 -29.55 -29.59
CA LYS A 191 10.65 -28.60 -30.17
C LYS A 191 9.93 -27.28 -30.49
N ALA A 192 10.45 -26.20 -29.93
CA ALA A 192 10.04 -24.82 -30.16
C ALA A 192 11.24 -24.00 -30.70
N ARG A 193 10.95 -22.84 -31.26
CA ARG A 193 11.96 -21.89 -31.73
C ARG A 193 11.67 -20.54 -31.08
N ASN A 194 12.66 -19.91 -30.44
CA ASN A 194 12.48 -18.58 -29.85
C ASN A 194 12.42 -17.51 -30.94
N GLY A 195 12.04 -16.28 -30.58
CA GLY A 195 12.05 -15.13 -31.49
C GLY A 195 13.39 -14.92 -32.20
N ASP A 196 14.50 -15.20 -31.52
CA ASP A 196 15.88 -15.09 -32.04
C ASP A 196 16.32 -16.28 -32.91
N GLY A 197 15.40 -17.18 -33.28
CA GLY A 197 15.70 -18.33 -34.12
C GLY A 197 16.43 -19.49 -33.43
N ALA A 198 16.69 -19.41 -32.12
CA ALA A 198 17.27 -20.50 -31.33
C ALA A 198 16.28 -21.65 -31.08
N ASN A 199 16.75 -22.90 -31.14
CA ASN A 199 15.93 -24.08 -30.83
C ASN A 199 15.83 -24.27 -29.31
N VAL A 200 14.59 -24.35 -28.79
CA VAL A 200 14.29 -24.56 -27.36
C VAL A 200 13.43 -25.82 -27.23
N THR A 201 13.78 -26.72 -26.33
CA THR A 201 12.92 -27.87 -25.99
C THR A 201 11.94 -27.46 -24.90
N LEU A 202 10.65 -27.42 -25.22
CA LEU A 202 9.57 -27.16 -24.29
C LEU A 202 8.98 -28.49 -23.81
N GLN A 203 9.08 -28.76 -22.51
CA GLN A 203 8.43 -29.93 -21.91
C GLN A 203 7.00 -29.56 -21.50
N GLN A 204 6.00 -30.15 -22.16
CA GLN A 204 4.59 -29.98 -21.81
C GLN A 204 4.16 -31.16 -20.94
N ARG A 205 3.66 -30.90 -19.73
CA ARG A 205 3.20 -31.93 -18.78
C ARG A 205 1.73 -31.71 -18.44
N LEU A 206 0.93 -32.75 -18.56
CA LEU A 206 -0.47 -32.79 -18.13
C LEU A 206 -0.65 -33.98 -17.19
N GLY A 207 -1.48 -33.85 -16.16
CA GLY A 207 -1.67 -34.92 -15.19
C GLY A 207 -3.10 -35.06 -14.72
N VAL A 208 -3.51 -36.30 -14.46
CA VAL A 208 -4.76 -36.64 -13.77
C VAL A 208 -4.43 -36.85 -12.30
N SER A 209 -5.01 -36.05 -11.41
CA SER A 209 -4.89 -36.27 -9.97
C SER A 209 -5.58 -37.57 -9.55
N VAL A 210 -4.93 -38.32 -8.67
CA VAL A 210 -5.45 -39.54 -8.06
C VAL A 210 -5.40 -39.39 -6.55
N TYR A 211 -6.52 -39.62 -5.88
CA TYR A 211 -6.68 -39.52 -4.44
C TYR A 211 -7.07 -40.88 -3.86
N PHE A 212 -6.31 -41.36 -2.90
CA PHE A 212 -6.63 -42.57 -2.15
C PHE A 212 -7.10 -42.19 -0.75
N HIS A 213 -8.24 -42.74 -0.33
CA HIS A 213 -8.67 -42.71 1.06
C HIS A 213 -8.41 -44.08 1.68
N LEU A 214 -7.44 -44.18 2.59
CA LEU A 214 -7.10 -45.41 3.29
C LEU A 214 -7.82 -45.47 4.64
N ALA A 215 -8.83 -46.34 4.74
CA ALA A 215 -9.58 -46.53 5.96
C ALA A 215 -8.66 -46.98 7.11
N SER A 216 -8.81 -46.33 8.27
CA SER A 216 -8.09 -46.73 9.49
C SER A 216 -8.57 -48.09 10.00
N GLN A 217 -7.62 -48.98 10.29
CA GLN A 217 -7.89 -50.24 10.98
C GLN A 217 -7.90 -50.06 12.51
N VAL A 218 -7.30 -48.98 13.03
CA VAL A 218 -7.08 -48.76 14.47
C VAL A 218 -7.33 -47.27 14.79
N GLY A 219 -8.53 -46.96 15.26
CA GLY A 219 -8.91 -45.61 15.73
C GLY A 219 -9.34 -44.63 14.63
N THR A 220 -9.75 -43.44 15.04
CA THR A 220 -10.27 -42.38 14.17
C THR A 220 -9.17 -41.59 13.47
N LEU A 221 -9.41 -41.20 12.21
CA LEU A 221 -8.53 -40.29 11.47
C LEU A 221 -8.59 -38.88 12.08
N ARG A 222 -7.45 -38.19 12.14
CA ARG A 222 -7.34 -36.86 12.76
C ARG A 222 -7.38 -35.77 11.70
N SER A 223 -8.19 -34.74 11.92
CA SER A 223 -8.07 -33.46 11.22
C SER A 223 -7.36 -32.47 12.11
N ALA A 224 -6.21 -31.97 11.68
CA ALA A 224 -5.41 -31.01 12.45
C ALA A 224 -4.63 -30.08 11.52
N LEU A 225 -4.74 -28.78 11.79
CA LEU A 225 -3.99 -27.73 11.11
C LEU A 225 -2.94 -27.12 12.04
N ARG A 226 -1.87 -26.59 11.47
CA ARG A 226 -0.87 -25.78 12.17
C ARG A 226 -0.58 -24.51 11.37
N VAL A 227 -0.87 -23.35 11.96
CA VAL A 227 -0.40 -22.07 11.43
C VAL A 227 1.00 -21.80 11.99
N SER A 228 1.92 -21.38 11.12
CA SER A 228 3.34 -21.21 11.45
C SER A 228 3.96 -20.09 10.61
N ASN A 229 5.16 -19.65 10.98
CA ASN A 229 5.92 -18.61 10.24
C ASN A 229 5.14 -17.31 9.98
N LEU A 230 4.21 -16.95 10.87
CA LEU A 230 3.49 -15.68 10.77
C LEU A 230 4.48 -14.51 10.86
N ARG A 231 4.48 -13.67 9.83
CA ARG A 231 5.30 -12.47 9.69
C ARG A 231 4.41 -11.34 9.19
N ALA A 232 4.63 -10.14 9.72
CA ALA A 232 4.06 -8.90 9.20
C ALA A 232 5.21 -7.99 8.75
N HIS A 233 5.12 -7.47 7.53
CA HIS A 233 6.01 -6.46 6.99
C HIS A 233 5.25 -5.15 6.77
N TRP A 234 5.92 -4.02 6.95
CA TRP A 234 5.34 -2.68 6.88
C TRP A 234 6.10 -1.86 5.83
N ASP A 235 5.37 -1.35 4.83
CA ASP A 235 5.92 -0.49 3.78
C ASP A 235 5.25 0.89 3.79
N GLU A 236 6.03 1.95 3.62
CA GLU A 236 5.57 3.34 3.49
C GLU A 236 5.87 3.92 2.10
N PRO A 237 5.33 3.35 1.00
CA PRO A 237 5.71 3.75 -0.37
C PRO A 237 5.28 5.19 -0.72
N GLY A 238 4.31 5.77 0.00
CA GLY A 238 3.88 7.16 -0.17
C GLY A 238 4.59 8.18 0.73
N GLY A 239 5.59 7.78 1.51
CA GLY A 239 6.26 8.66 2.49
C GLY A 239 5.39 9.01 3.71
N PRO A 240 5.81 9.98 4.55
CA PRO A 240 5.26 10.20 5.90
C PRO A 240 3.80 10.70 5.97
N LEU A 241 3.24 11.14 4.85
CA LEU A 241 1.85 11.58 4.71
C LEU A 241 1.05 10.72 3.71
N GLY A 242 1.70 9.72 3.12
CA GLY A 242 1.10 8.86 2.12
C GLY A 242 0.43 7.63 2.72
N THR A 243 -0.35 6.95 1.88
CA THR A 243 -1.00 5.69 2.23
C THR A 243 0.04 4.58 2.43
N SER A 244 0.14 4.06 3.65
CA SER A 244 1.00 2.91 3.95
C SER A 244 0.31 1.58 3.60
N ARG A 245 1.09 0.51 3.55
CA ARG A 245 0.58 -0.86 3.38
C ARG A 245 1.30 -1.82 4.32
N TYR A 246 0.65 -2.93 4.67
CA TYR A 246 1.30 -4.03 5.36
C TYR A 246 1.04 -5.35 4.66
N THR A 247 2.06 -6.21 4.64
CA THR A 247 1.99 -7.54 4.05
C THR A 247 2.11 -8.58 5.17
N VAL A 248 1.08 -9.39 5.35
CA VAL A 248 1.07 -10.52 6.26
C VAL A 248 1.36 -11.78 5.46
N THR A 249 2.35 -12.55 5.90
CA THR A 249 2.70 -13.85 5.32
C THR A 249 2.70 -14.91 6.41
N PHE A 250 2.09 -16.07 6.16
CA PHE A 250 2.13 -17.22 7.07
C PHE A 250 2.05 -18.53 6.28
N THR A 251 2.45 -19.62 6.93
CA THR A 251 2.38 -20.97 6.38
C THR A 251 1.35 -21.78 7.16
N VAL A 252 0.31 -22.25 6.48
CA VAL A 252 -0.60 -23.27 7.00
C VAL A 252 -0.08 -24.64 6.60
N ARG A 253 0.03 -25.56 7.57
CA ARG A 253 0.42 -26.95 7.35
C ARG A 253 -0.69 -27.87 7.84
N ASN A 254 -1.04 -28.87 7.04
CA ASN A 254 -1.88 -29.96 7.50
C ASN A 254 -0.99 -30.96 8.24
N VAL A 255 -1.34 -31.23 9.49
CA VAL A 255 -0.65 -32.16 10.40
C VAL A 255 -1.58 -33.30 10.84
N GLY A 256 -2.77 -33.38 10.26
CA GLY A 256 -3.69 -34.51 10.36
C GLY A 256 -3.48 -35.54 9.25
N ASP A 257 -4.37 -36.52 9.23
CA ASP A 257 -4.32 -37.69 8.37
C ASP A 257 -5.27 -37.57 7.15
N VAL A 258 -6.17 -36.58 7.12
CA VAL A 258 -7.14 -36.33 6.02
C VAL A 258 -6.83 -35.05 5.24
N ARG A 259 -7.25 -34.99 3.97
CA ARG A 259 -7.12 -33.84 3.09
C ARG A 259 -8.16 -32.79 3.44
N LEU A 260 -7.73 -31.53 3.56
CA LEU A 260 -8.58 -30.44 4.05
C LEU A 260 -8.73 -29.32 3.03
N ASN A 261 -9.94 -28.78 2.89
CA ASN A 261 -10.14 -27.44 2.35
C ASN A 261 -9.95 -26.46 3.50
N VAL A 262 -9.09 -25.45 3.33
CA VAL A 262 -8.78 -24.50 4.40
C VAL A 262 -9.24 -23.10 4.02
N SER A 263 -10.13 -22.52 4.82
CA SER A 263 -10.46 -21.10 4.79
C SER A 263 -9.59 -20.36 5.79
N THR A 264 -8.88 -19.32 5.34
CA THR A 264 -7.99 -18.52 6.19
C THR A 264 -8.53 -17.11 6.38
N LEU A 265 -8.58 -16.63 7.62
CA LEU A 265 -9.03 -15.29 7.99
C LEU A 265 -7.89 -14.57 8.72
N ILE A 266 -7.62 -13.32 8.34
CA ILE A 266 -6.65 -12.46 9.01
C ILE A 266 -7.42 -11.33 9.70
N GLY A 267 -7.42 -11.34 11.02
CA GLY A 267 -7.87 -10.22 11.85
C GLY A 267 -6.68 -9.38 12.30
N THR A 268 -6.79 -8.06 12.24
CA THR A 268 -5.78 -7.13 12.76
C THR A 268 -6.45 -6.12 13.68
N THR A 269 -6.27 -6.32 14.98
CA THR A 269 -6.73 -5.40 16.03
C THR A 269 -5.71 -4.28 16.21
N ARG A 270 -6.20 -3.04 16.25
CA ARG A 270 -5.40 -1.83 16.45
C ARG A 270 -5.89 -1.14 17.72
N TRP A 271 -5.01 -0.47 18.46
CA TRP A 271 -5.38 0.11 19.78
C TRP A 271 -6.54 1.12 19.68
N PHE A 272 -6.42 2.14 18.83
CA PHE A 272 -7.36 3.28 18.74
C PHE A 272 -7.98 3.46 17.34
N LEU A 273 -7.78 2.48 16.44
CA LEU A 273 -8.41 2.43 15.12
C LEU A 273 -9.26 1.16 15.00
N PRO A 274 -10.32 1.14 14.17
CA PRO A 274 -11.15 -0.05 13.97
C PRO A 274 -10.33 -1.28 13.58
N ALA A 275 -10.77 -2.48 13.96
CA ALA A 275 -10.14 -3.71 13.50
C ALA A 275 -10.22 -3.84 11.96
N ILE A 276 -9.17 -4.38 11.35
CA ILE A 276 -9.14 -4.71 9.92
C ILE A 276 -9.33 -6.21 9.77
N HIS A 277 -10.16 -6.62 8.83
CA HIS A 277 -10.36 -8.02 8.46
C HIS A 277 -10.02 -8.20 6.99
N SER A 278 -9.24 -9.23 6.65
CA SER A 278 -9.09 -9.64 5.25
C SER A 278 -10.33 -10.40 4.79
N TYR A 279 -10.60 -10.39 3.48
CA TYR A 279 -11.45 -11.42 2.90
C TYR A 279 -10.85 -12.81 3.14
N PRO A 280 -11.68 -13.85 3.35
CA PRO A 280 -11.18 -15.20 3.54
C PRO A 280 -10.51 -15.71 2.26
N GLU A 281 -9.34 -16.33 2.40
CA GLU A 281 -8.68 -17.04 1.29
C GLU A 281 -8.84 -18.55 1.47
N VAL A 282 -9.38 -19.20 0.44
CA VAL A 282 -9.64 -20.64 0.40
C VAL A 282 -8.49 -21.35 -0.29
N ILE A 283 -7.85 -22.26 0.45
CA ILE A 283 -6.85 -23.20 -0.06
C ILE A 283 -7.56 -24.55 -0.20
N SER A 284 -7.86 -24.94 -1.44
CA SER A 284 -8.48 -26.24 -1.72
C SER A 284 -7.47 -27.38 -1.62
N ASN A 285 -7.93 -28.56 -1.17
CA ASN A 285 -7.20 -29.83 -1.23
C ASN A 285 -5.82 -29.86 -0.54
N LEU A 286 -5.66 -29.27 0.65
CA LEU A 286 -4.42 -29.35 1.44
C LEU A 286 -4.18 -30.79 1.96
N PHE A 287 -3.25 -31.51 1.33
CA PHE A 287 -2.93 -32.91 1.67
C PHE A 287 -2.29 -33.06 3.06
N PRO A 288 -2.43 -34.24 3.71
CA PRO A 288 -1.65 -34.62 4.89
C PRO A 288 -0.15 -34.36 4.70
N GLY A 289 0.48 -33.72 5.69
CA GLY A 289 1.90 -33.31 5.61
C GLY A 289 2.20 -32.17 4.62
N GLY A 290 1.23 -31.72 3.81
CA GLY A 290 1.35 -30.58 2.90
C GLY A 290 1.32 -29.24 3.63
N SER A 291 1.90 -28.21 2.99
CA SER A 291 1.83 -26.84 3.51
C SER A 291 1.69 -25.79 2.40
N ALA A 292 0.85 -24.80 2.66
CA ALA A 292 0.57 -23.67 1.78
C ALA A 292 0.99 -22.35 2.46
N THR A 293 1.67 -21.48 1.71
CA THR A 293 2.04 -20.13 2.15
C THR A 293 1.01 -19.12 1.64
N VAL A 294 0.37 -18.43 2.58
CA VAL A 294 -0.58 -17.33 2.32
C VAL A 294 0.15 -16.01 2.47
N THR A 295 -0.03 -15.12 1.49
CA THR A 295 0.51 -13.75 1.52
C THR A 295 -0.61 -12.78 1.18
N LYS A 296 -0.99 -11.91 2.14
CA LYS A 296 -1.98 -10.85 1.94
C LYS A 296 -1.38 -9.49 2.19
N THR A 297 -1.51 -8.61 1.21
CA THR A 297 -1.16 -7.18 1.34
C THR A 297 -2.43 -6.37 1.56
N VAL A 298 -2.45 -5.58 2.62
CA VAL A 298 -3.50 -4.60 2.90
C VAL A 298 -2.93 -3.20 2.70
N THR A 299 -3.51 -2.47 1.77
CA THR A 299 -3.23 -1.06 1.49
C THR A 299 -4.27 -0.16 2.19
N GLY A 300 -4.12 1.16 2.10
CA GLY A 300 -5.15 2.09 2.63
C GLY A 300 -5.02 2.38 4.13
N VAL A 301 -3.90 2.03 4.78
CA VAL A 301 -3.80 2.06 6.24
C VAL A 301 -2.77 3.08 6.74
N PHE A 302 -3.06 3.69 7.88
CA PHE A 302 -2.14 4.56 8.62
C PHE A 302 -1.59 3.82 9.83
N GLY A 303 -0.26 3.70 9.92
CA GLY A 303 0.44 3.03 11.01
C GLY A 303 0.52 3.91 12.24
N LEU A 304 0.08 3.38 13.39
CA LEU A 304 0.33 3.99 14.69
C LEU A 304 0.18 2.91 15.77
N GLY A 305 1.05 2.92 16.78
CA GLY A 305 0.96 2.06 17.97
C GLY A 305 1.14 0.55 17.74
N PRO A 306 0.88 -0.29 18.76
CA PRO A 306 0.88 -1.74 18.67
C PRO A 306 -0.33 -2.28 17.90
N TRP A 307 -0.08 -3.20 16.98
CA TRP A 307 -1.10 -3.92 16.20
C TRP A 307 -0.98 -5.41 16.48
N HIS A 308 -2.10 -6.03 16.82
CA HIS A 308 -2.21 -7.47 17.06
C HIS A 308 -2.79 -8.14 15.82
N VAL A 309 -1.97 -8.91 15.09
CA VAL A 309 -2.38 -9.68 13.92
C VAL A 309 -2.65 -11.10 14.35
N THR A 310 -3.85 -11.61 14.07
CA THR A 310 -4.23 -13.01 14.29
C THR A 310 -4.61 -13.62 12.96
N ALA A 311 -3.88 -14.66 12.55
CA ALA A 311 -4.21 -15.50 11.41
C ALA A 311 -4.88 -16.78 11.91
N THR A 312 -6.14 -17.00 11.54
CA THR A 312 -6.91 -18.21 11.85
C THR A 312 -7.14 -19.02 10.59
N ALA A 313 -6.90 -20.33 10.68
CA ALA A 313 -7.14 -21.30 9.61
C ALA A 313 -8.25 -22.27 10.07
N PHE A 314 -9.35 -22.27 9.33
CA PHE A 314 -10.49 -23.17 9.51
C PHE A 314 -10.40 -24.26 8.44
N GLY A 315 -10.24 -25.51 8.85
CA GLY A 315 -10.28 -26.64 7.92
C GLY A 315 -11.67 -27.27 7.88
N SER A 316 -12.06 -27.76 6.72
CA SER A 316 -13.12 -28.75 6.55
C SER A 316 -12.57 -29.95 5.75
N PRO A 317 -13.08 -31.17 5.96
CA PRO A 317 -12.76 -32.31 5.11
C PRO A 317 -13.00 -31.98 3.63
N ALA A 318 -12.07 -32.42 2.77
CA ALA A 318 -12.21 -32.23 1.33
C ALA A 318 -13.30 -33.13 0.72
N ASP A 319 -13.59 -34.25 1.37
CA ASP A 319 -14.76 -35.08 1.10
C ASP A 319 -15.80 -34.87 2.22
N PRO A 320 -17.03 -34.41 1.92
CA PRO A 320 -18.05 -34.13 2.93
C PRO A 320 -18.62 -35.38 3.60
N THR A 321 -18.37 -36.58 3.08
CA THR A 321 -18.79 -37.84 3.71
C THR A 321 -17.92 -38.22 4.92
N GLN A 322 -16.70 -37.67 5.00
CA GLN A 322 -15.77 -37.92 6.11
C GLN A 322 -16.19 -37.16 7.37
N ALA A 323 -16.75 -37.87 8.34
CA ALA A 323 -17.15 -37.32 9.65
C ALA A 323 -15.94 -37.04 10.56
N VAL A 324 -15.12 -36.04 10.22
CA VAL A 324 -13.94 -35.63 11.01
C VAL A 324 -14.07 -34.20 11.52
N THR A 325 -14.15 -34.04 12.84
CA THR A 325 -14.15 -32.73 13.50
C THR A 325 -12.80 -32.05 13.32
N THR A 326 -12.80 -30.83 12.79
CA THR A 326 -11.57 -30.04 12.58
C THR A 326 -11.48 -28.91 13.59
N THR A 327 -10.40 -28.85 14.36
CA THR A 327 -10.12 -27.73 15.26
C THR A 327 -9.47 -26.57 14.48
N PRO A 328 -9.97 -25.33 14.63
CA PRO A 328 -9.33 -24.17 14.02
C PRO A 328 -7.92 -23.95 14.57
N ALA A 329 -6.96 -23.68 13.69
CA ALA A 329 -5.59 -23.37 14.08
C ALA A 329 -5.35 -21.86 14.02
N ALA A 330 -4.79 -21.28 15.08
CA ALA A 330 -4.53 -19.85 15.16
C ALA A 330 -3.05 -19.57 15.45
N ALA A 331 -2.51 -18.52 14.85
CA ALA A 331 -1.27 -17.90 15.27
C ALA A 331 -1.47 -16.38 15.37
N SER A 332 -0.83 -15.76 16.36
CA SER A 332 -0.87 -14.30 16.54
C SER A 332 0.53 -13.73 16.70
N LEU A 333 0.71 -12.50 16.23
CA LEU A 333 1.88 -11.69 16.51
C LEU A 333 1.47 -10.26 16.86
N THR A 334 2.37 -9.53 17.51
CA THR A 334 2.23 -8.11 17.75
C THR A 334 3.36 -7.39 17.03
N PHE A 335 3.04 -6.40 16.19
CA PHE A 335 4.04 -5.55 15.54
C PHE A 335 3.66 -4.08 15.68
N TRP A 336 4.64 -3.20 15.54
CA TRP A 336 4.54 -1.79 15.95
C TRP A 336 4.81 -0.88 14.74
N PRO A 337 3.83 -0.67 13.84
CA PRO A 337 3.98 0.25 12.71
C PRO A 337 3.95 1.70 13.21
N TRP A 338 5.13 2.25 13.50
CA TRP A 338 5.30 3.67 13.83
C TRP A 338 5.76 4.45 12.59
N PRO A 339 5.17 5.63 12.30
CA PRO A 339 5.58 6.48 11.19
C PRO A 339 6.83 7.27 11.60
N TRP A 340 7.97 6.59 11.70
CA TRP A 340 9.23 7.13 12.24
C TRP A 340 9.66 8.43 11.56
N VAL A 341 9.42 8.56 10.24
CA VAL A 341 9.72 9.77 9.47
C VAL A 341 8.86 10.95 9.94
N LEU A 342 7.56 10.73 10.18
CA LEU A 342 6.66 11.77 10.70
C LEU A 342 7.05 12.18 12.13
N ILE A 343 7.43 11.21 12.97
CA ILE A 343 7.92 11.47 14.34
C ILE A 343 9.20 12.31 14.30
N ALA A 344 10.15 11.97 13.42
CA ALA A 344 11.38 12.72 13.24
C ALA A 344 11.12 14.17 12.76
N ILE A 345 10.18 14.37 11.85
CA ILE A 345 9.74 15.71 11.40
C ILE A 345 9.15 16.51 12.57
N ILE A 346 8.26 15.91 13.37
CA ILE A 346 7.64 16.57 14.52
C ILE A 346 8.69 16.96 15.57
N VAL A 347 9.57 16.02 15.95
CA VAL A 347 10.64 16.26 16.94
C VAL A 347 11.63 17.31 16.45
N GLY A 348 12.05 17.23 15.18
CA GLY A 348 12.93 18.22 14.55
C GLY A 348 12.30 19.62 14.50
N THR A 349 11.00 19.70 14.20
CA THR A 349 10.24 20.98 14.20
C THR A 349 10.14 21.57 15.60
N ILE A 350 9.81 20.76 16.61
CA ILE A 350 9.77 21.19 18.02
C ILE A 350 11.15 21.69 18.48
N LEU A 351 12.23 20.98 18.11
CA LEU A 351 13.60 21.38 18.43
C LEU A 351 13.99 22.69 17.74
N ALA A 352 13.66 22.86 16.45
CA ALA A 352 13.90 24.10 15.72
C ALA A 352 13.16 25.29 16.35
N LEU A 353 11.86 25.13 16.68
CA LEU A 353 11.06 26.15 17.39
C LEU A 353 11.63 26.48 18.77
N TYR A 354 12.08 25.48 19.53
CA TYR A 354 12.74 25.67 20.83
C TYR A 354 14.05 26.46 20.70
N LEU A 355 14.89 26.14 19.71
CA LEU A 355 16.14 26.84 19.43
C LEU A 355 15.90 28.28 18.96
N LEU A 356 14.91 28.50 18.09
CA LEU A 356 14.47 29.84 17.67
C LEU A 356 13.96 30.66 18.87
N TRP A 357 13.15 30.07 19.74
CA TRP A 357 12.67 30.72 20.96
C TRP A 357 13.81 31.07 21.92
N ARG A 358 14.77 30.15 22.14
CA ARG A 358 15.96 30.38 22.96
C ARG A 358 16.86 31.46 22.36
N GLY A 359 17.03 31.48 21.04
CA GLY A 359 17.73 32.51 20.28
C GLY A 359 17.07 33.88 20.44
N TYR A 360 15.78 33.99 20.14
CA TYR A 360 14.98 35.20 20.31
C TYR A 360 15.05 35.75 21.75
N ARG A 361 14.98 34.87 22.77
CA ARG A 361 15.10 35.25 24.18
C ARG A 361 16.51 35.78 24.52
N ARG A 362 17.58 35.25 23.92
CA ARG A 362 18.95 35.79 24.04
C ARG A 362 19.07 37.13 23.32
N TRP A 363 18.58 37.24 22.09
CA TRP A 363 18.62 38.48 21.29
C TRP A 363 17.87 39.63 21.96
N ARG A 364 16.73 39.36 22.60
CA ARG A 364 16.00 40.37 23.37
C ARG A 364 16.77 40.90 24.57
N ARG A 365 17.54 40.06 25.29
CA ARG A 365 18.41 40.52 26.40
C ARG A 365 19.48 41.47 25.89
N LEU A 366 20.22 41.05 24.86
CA LEU A 366 21.26 41.88 24.22
C LEU A 366 20.71 43.19 23.64
N ARG A 367 19.48 43.21 23.12
CA ARG A 367 18.83 44.46 22.67
C ARG A 367 18.44 45.37 23.83
N ALA A 368 17.88 44.83 24.91
CA ALA A 368 17.56 45.60 26.11
C ALA A 368 18.82 46.20 26.77
N GLU A 369 19.91 45.42 26.84
CA GLU A 369 21.23 45.90 27.30
C GLU A 369 21.79 47.02 26.41
N LYS A 370 21.67 46.89 25.08
CA LYS A 370 22.07 47.97 24.15
C LYS A 370 21.20 49.21 24.29
N GLN A 371 19.89 49.07 24.46
CA GLN A 371 18.98 50.21 24.68
C GLN A 371 19.30 50.92 26.00
N ALA A 372 19.47 50.17 27.10
CA ALA A 372 19.86 50.72 28.40
C ALA A 372 21.20 51.48 28.35
N ARG A 373 22.19 50.98 27.58
CA ARG A 373 23.46 51.70 27.35
C ARG A 373 23.26 53.01 26.59
N LEU A 374 22.49 53.00 25.50
CA LEU A 374 22.18 54.19 24.70
C LEU A 374 21.35 55.23 25.48
N GLU A 375 20.47 54.78 26.37
CA GLU A 375 19.69 55.65 27.27
C GLU A 375 20.58 56.25 28.37
N ALA A 376 21.48 55.46 28.95
CA ALA A 376 22.46 55.95 29.92
C ALA A 376 23.42 56.97 29.29
N GLU A 377 23.93 56.71 28.08
CA GLU A 377 24.78 57.63 27.32
C GLU A 377 24.06 58.95 27.02
N LYS A 378 22.80 58.89 26.56
CA LYS A 378 21.97 60.09 26.37
C LYS A 378 21.70 60.85 27.67
N ALA A 379 21.51 60.14 28.79
CA ALA A 379 21.31 60.76 30.09
C ALA A 379 22.58 61.49 30.59
N GLU A 380 23.77 60.91 30.39
CA GLU A 380 25.04 61.58 30.68
C GLU A 380 25.26 62.82 29.79
N LEU A 381 24.97 62.72 28.49
CA LEU A 381 25.04 63.88 27.58
C LEU A 381 24.06 65.00 28.00
N ALA A 382 22.83 64.65 28.41
CA ALA A 382 21.86 65.62 28.91
C ALA A 382 22.32 66.29 30.22
N LYS A 383 22.93 65.55 31.15
CA LYS A 383 23.55 66.11 32.37
C LYS A 383 24.70 67.06 32.02
N ALA A 384 25.56 66.69 31.06
CA ALA A 384 26.66 67.53 30.60
C ALA A 384 26.16 68.84 29.98
N GLN A 385 25.14 68.79 29.12
CA GLN A 385 24.49 69.97 28.55
C GLN A 385 23.86 70.86 29.63
N ALA A 386 23.15 70.28 30.60
CA ALA A 386 22.58 71.03 31.73
C ALA A 386 23.66 71.74 32.57
N LYS A 387 24.81 71.09 32.78
CA LYS A 387 25.96 71.67 33.50
C LYS A 387 26.58 72.85 32.73
N ILE A 388 26.72 72.74 31.41
CA ILE A 388 27.18 73.83 30.54
C ILE A 388 26.19 75.01 30.58
N ALA A 389 24.89 74.74 30.50
CA ALA A 389 23.85 75.77 30.61
C ALA A 389 23.87 76.50 31.97
N GLN A 390 24.11 75.77 33.07
CA GLN A 390 24.29 76.37 34.39
C GLN A 390 25.54 77.26 34.47
N GLN A 391 26.65 76.85 33.86
CA GLN A 391 27.88 77.66 33.79
C GLN A 391 27.66 78.95 32.97
N ALA A 392 26.96 78.86 31.83
CA ALA A 392 26.57 80.04 31.04
C ALA A 392 25.66 81.00 31.82
N ALA A 393 24.71 80.48 32.61
CA ALA A 393 23.84 81.29 33.46
C ALA A 393 24.58 81.96 34.63
N GLU A 394 25.59 81.29 35.21
CA GLU A 394 26.53 81.88 36.19
C GLU A 394 27.32 83.04 35.58
N LEU A 395 27.86 82.86 34.37
CA LEU A 395 28.58 83.90 33.64
C LEU A 395 27.69 85.12 33.34
N ALA A 396 26.48 84.90 32.80
CA ALA A 396 25.52 85.97 32.55
C ALA A 396 25.12 86.73 33.84
N LYS A 397 24.99 86.04 34.98
CA LYS A 397 24.76 86.69 36.29
C LYS A 397 25.97 87.49 36.76
N ARG A 398 27.20 87.05 36.51
CA ARG A 398 28.43 87.79 36.83
C ARG A 398 28.56 89.06 35.98
N GLU A 399 28.16 89.00 34.70
CA GLU A 399 28.10 90.17 33.82
C GLU A 399 27.02 91.16 34.27
N ALA A 400 25.80 90.69 34.54
CA ALA A 400 24.70 91.52 35.08
C ALA A 400 25.01 92.13 36.46
N ARG A 401 25.94 91.54 37.24
CA ARG A 401 26.41 92.09 38.51
C ARG A 401 27.47 93.20 38.34
N LYS A 402 28.14 93.29 37.18
CA LYS A 402 29.08 94.38 36.87
C LYS A 402 28.38 95.68 36.47
N THR A 403 27.13 95.63 36.00
CA THR A 403 26.40 96.79 35.44
C THR A 403 25.49 97.53 36.44
N ARG A 404 25.57 97.25 37.76
CA ARG A 404 24.65 97.84 38.76
C ARG A 404 25.36 98.47 39.96
N ALA A 405 25.58 99.79 39.89
CA ALA A 405 25.97 100.66 41.00
C ALA A 405 24.75 101.46 41.54
N PRO A 406 24.73 101.95 42.80
CA PRO A 406 23.50 102.40 43.47
C PRO A 406 23.40 103.91 43.79
N GLY A 407 22.15 104.41 43.89
CA GLY A 407 21.77 105.74 44.43
C GLY A 407 20.57 106.34 43.66
N TRP A 408 19.61 107.09 44.24
CA TRP A 408 19.31 107.50 45.63
C TRP A 408 17.78 107.52 45.85
N ARG A 409 17.30 107.99 47.01
CA ARG A 409 15.91 107.85 47.52
C ARG A 409 15.17 109.19 47.59
N THR A 410 13.93 109.29 47.07
CA THR A 410 12.94 110.34 47.43
C THR A 410 11.47 109.88 47.27
N LYS A 411 10.57 110.59 47.96
CA LYS A 411 9.08 110.54 48.05
C LYS A 411 8.63 112.02 48.23
N PRO A 412 7.33 112.42 48.22
CA PRO A 412 6.06 111.75 47.85
C PRO A 412 5.11 112.66 47.00
N ASN A 413 3.79 112.36 47.00
CA ASN A 413 2.63 113.21 46.59
C ASN A 413 2.46 113.48 45.07
N ASP A 414 1.27 113.78 44.53
CA ASP A 414 -0.15 113.48 44.89
C ASP A 414 -1.05 113.78 43.66
N ALA A 415 -2.34 113.42 43.77
CA ALA A 415 -3.49 113.97 43.03
C ALA A 415 -3.81 113.53 41.57
N GLY A 416 -5.09 113.16 41.40
CA GLY A 416 -5.88 113.28 40.16
C GLY A 416 -5.69 112.20 39.07
N GLU A 417 -6.69 111.85 38.26
CA GLU A 417 -8.16 111.93 38.37
C GLU A 417 -8.77 111.01 37.27
N SER A 418 -10.09 110.73 37.30
CA SER A 418 -10.99 110.37 36.17
C SER A 418 -10.43 109.97 34.77
N GLN A 419 -10.95 109.01 34.00
CA GLN A 419 -12.26 108.32 33.98
C GLN A 419 -12.26 107.19 32.92
N ALA A 420 -13.25 106.27 32.96
CA ALA A 420 -13.90 105.47 31.89
C ALA A 420 -13.09 105.00 30.65
N VAL A 421 -13.18 103.73 30.19
CA VAL A 421 -14.33 103.14 29.45
C VAL A 421 -14.26 101.59 29.44
N SER A 422 -15.41 100.92 29.50
CA SER A 422 -15.61 99.44 29.35
C SER A 422 -16.31 99.11 27.99
N PRO A 423 -16.86 97.90 27.70
CA PRO A 423 -16.52 96.50 28.03
C PRO A 423 -16.42 95.64 26.73
N THR A 424 -16.61 94.30 26.83
CA THR A 424 -17.10 93.27 25.83
C THR A 424 -16.24 92.01 25.98
N ASP A 425 -16.61 91.00 26.77
CA ASP A 425 -17.65 89.95 26.59
C ASP A 425 -17.27 88.77 25.67
N VAL A 426 -17.46 87.56 26.19
CA VAL A 426 -18.35 86.46 25.71
C VAL A 426 -17.79 85.08 26.12
N GLU A 427 -18.64 84.26 26.73
CA GLU A 427 -18.42 82.83 27.02
C GLU A 427 -19.57 81.97 26.37
N PRO A 428 -19.72 80.64 26.62
CA PRO A 428 -19.67 79.52 25.66
C PRO A 428 -21.08 79.18 25.05
N PRO A 429 -21.67 77.95 24.98
CA PRO A 429 -21.20 76.55 25.01
C PRO A 429 -21.84 75.60 23.92
N VAL A 430 -21.70 74.27 24.14
CA VAL A 430 -22.58 73.15 23.69
C VAL A 430 -22.18 72.37 22.42
N GLY A 431 -22.35 71.04 22.49
CA GLY A 431 -22.20 70.11 21.36
C GLY A 431 -23.41 69.19 21.12
N ARG A 432 -23.41 68.55 19.94
CA ARG A 432 -24.21 67.40 19.40
C ARG A 432 -23.76 67.24 17.93
N GLY A 433 -23.94 66.16 17.18
CA GLY A 433 -24.46 64.82 17.45
C GLY A 433 -24.55 64.02 16.13
N ALA A 434 -24.02 62.79 16.15
CA ALA A 434 -24.08 61.66 15.20
C ALA A 434 -24.90 61.67 13.86
N ARG A 435 -24.43 60.80 12.91
CA ARG A 435 -25.12 60.20 11.72
C ARG A 435 -25.14 61.08 10.44
N LYS A 436 -25.18 60.57 9.19
CA LYS A 436 -25.32 59.20 8.60
C LYS A 436 -24.91 59.20 7.10
N VAL A 437 -24.64 58.01 6.51
CA VAL A 437 -24.73 57.64 5.05
C VAL A 437 -23.76 58.38 4.08
N ALA A 438 -22.94 57.81 3.19
CA ALA A 438 -22.76 56.51 2.47
C ALA A 438 -23.15 56.49 0.97
N ARG A 439 -22.30 55.82 0.16
CA ARG A 439 -22.43 55.31 -1.24
C ARG A 439 -21.96 56.17 -2.45
N GLY A 440 -21.22 55.49 -3.34
CA GLY A 440 -21.11 55.72 -4.80
C GLY A 440 -19.91 56.59 -5.26
N GLY A 441 -19.14 56.24 -6.30
CA GLY A 441 -19.07 55.00 -7.09
C GLY A 441 -18.38 55.15 -8.46
N LEU A 442 -17.70 54.08 -8.92
CA LEU A 442 -17.25 53.76 -10.30
C LEU A 442 -16.04 54.48 -10.97
N PHE A 443 -15.51 53.75 -11.98
CA PHE A 443 -14.42 54.03 -12.94
C PHE A 443 -12.97 54.03 -12.40
N GLY A 444 -11.95 53.55 -13.13
CA GLY A 444 -11.91 52.98 -14.48
C GLY A 444 -10.56 52.29 -14.84
N ARG A 445 -10.53 51.55 -15.94
CA ARG A 445 -9.48 50.59 -16.38
C ARG A 445 -8.21 51.22 -17.05
N ALA A 446 -7.04 50.65 -16.70
CA ALA A 446 -6.07 49.95 -17.59
C ALA A 446 -5.04 50.64 -18.54
N ARG A 447 -3.82 50.04 -18.56
CA ARG A 447 -2.75 49.99 -19.60
C ARG A 447 -1.99 51.32 -19.85
N LYS A 448 -0.79 51.39 -20.46
CA LYS A 448 -0.12 50.53 -21.47
C LYS A 448 1.41 50.83 -21.56
N ALA A 449 2.29 49.84 -21.76
CA ALA A 449 3.60 49.99 -22.43
C ALA A 449 4.25 48.60 -22.71
N PRO A 450 4.71 48.28 -23.94
CA PRO A 450 5.47 47.07 -24.25
C PRO A 450 6.86 47.33 -24.87
N GLY A 451 7.72 46.31 -24.89
CA GLY A 451 8.95 46.26 -25.68
C GLY A 451 9.40 44.83 -25.95
N ARG A 452 9.34 44.38 -27.21
CA ARG A 452 9.93 43.14 -27.72
C ARG A 452 10.96 43.50 -28.79
N HIS A 453 12.03 42.72 -28.91
CA HIS A 453 12.66 42.45 -30.20
C HIS A 453 13.01 40.96 -30.29
N ALA A 454 12.71 40.34 -31.44
CA ALA A 454 13.21 39.02 -31.86
C ALA A 454 14.62 39.19 -32.49
N THR A 455 15.40 38.15 -32.80
CA THR A 455 15.30 37.16 -33.92
C THR A 455 16.58 36.28 -33.90
N PRO A 456 16.77 35.25 -34.77
CA PRO A 456 15.86 34.22 -35.30
C PRO A 456 16.50 32.79 -35.28
N GLU A 457 15.88 31.83 -35.98
CA GLU A 457 16.29 30.44 -36.19
C GLU A 457 17.47 30.24 -37.18
N GLY A 458 18.06 29.02 -37.19
CA GLY A 458 19.03 28.53 -38.19
C GLY A 458 19.14 26.99 -38.18
N LEU A 459 19.23 26.39 -39.37
CA LEU A 459 19.00 24.98 -39.75
C LEU A 459 19.93 23.86 -39.16
N GLU A 460 19.37 22.63 -39.13
CA GLU A 460 19.88 21.27 -39.51
C GLU A 460 21.37 20.98 -39.89
N PRO A 461 21.83 19.70 -40.03
CA PRO A 461 21.45 18.40 -39.40
C PRO A 461 22.70 17.50 -39.05
N MET A 462 22.49 16.17 -38.89
CA MET A 462 23.45 15.02 -38.96
C MET A 462 23.87 14.27 -37.67
N GLY A 463 23.41 13.01 -37.55
CA GLY A 463 24.22 11.77 -37.47
C GLY A 463 25.18 11.46 -36.29
N GLY A 464 25.06 10.25 -35.70
CA GLY A 464 26.14 9.62 -34.93
C GLY A 464 25.75 8.56 -33.87
N THR A 465 25.74 7.28 -34.27
CA THR A 465 26.10 6.04 -33.50
C THR A 465 25.99 5.99 -31.96
N GLU A 466 25.27 4.98 -31.45
CA GLU A 466 25.86 3.73 -30.88
C GLU A 466 24.91 2.54 -31.16
#